data_AF-A0ABD1YKD4-F1
#
_entry.id   AF-A0ABD1YKD4-F1
#
_cell.length_a   1.000
_cell.length_b   1.000
_cell.length_c   1.000
_cell.angle_alpha   90.00
_cell.angle_beta   90.00
_cell.angle_gamma   90.00
#
_symmetry.space_group_name_H-M   'P 1'
#
loop_
_entity.id
_entity.type
_entity.pdbx_description
1 polymer ?
#
loop_
_entity_poly.entity_id
_entity_poly.type
_entity_poly.pdbx_seq_one_letter_code
_entity_poly.pdbx_strand_id
1 'polypeptide(L)'
;MECYDPLILNLDERVTCIAEDWRYGLRGEASAVQVGCYAEILRVLKPGQHFAAYEWALTDKYDPENAVHKDCKSKIEIGNGLPDICTEAQIVESSKAAGFEVLRSEDLDKTSQVSWYEPLDTSRWSLSSFRLTKVGRFLTCNFVKGLETLKLAPEGSVRVSNFLETAADGLVDGSRQGIFTPLLFLLTRKPLQFLLNS
;
A
#
# COMPACT_ATOMS: atom_id res chain seq x y z
N MET A 1 5.46 -11.78 15.07
CA MET A 1 4.21 -12.37 14.56
C MET A 1 4.25 -12.15 13.07
N GLU A 2 4.87 -13.09 12.38
CA GLU A 2 5.00 -13.05 10.92
C GLU A 2 3.61 -13.32 10.34
N CYS A 3 2.97 -12.28 9.81
CA CYS A 3 1.78 -12.43 8.98
C CYS A 3 2.20 -12.89 7.58
N TYR A 4 2.85 -14.05 7.48
CA TYR A 4 2.97 -14.74 6.21
C TYR A 4 1.71 -15.56 6.02
N ASP A 5 0.89 -15.17 5.05
CA ASP A 5 -0.30 -15.92 4.65
C ASP A 5 0.11 -17.36 4.26
N PRO A 6 -0.49 -18.41 4.82
CA PRO A 6 -0.25 -19.79 4.39
C PRO A 6 -0.57 -20.05 2.90
N LEU A 7 -1.26 -19.12 2.22
CA LEU A 7 -1.36 -19.11 0.75
C LEU A 7 -0.02 -18.77 0.08
N ILE A 8 0.83 -17.90 0.64
CA ILE A 8 2.19 -17.64 0.12
C ILE A 8 3.06 -18.89 0.23
N LEU A 9 2.92 -19.64 1.33
CA LEU A 9 3.62 -20.91 1.54
C LEU A 9 3.11 -22.04 0.62
N ASN A 10 1.90 -21.91 0.06
CA ASN A 10 1.31 -22.83 -0.92
C ASN A 10 1.25 -22.25 -2.35
N LEU A 11 1.86 -21.08 -2.59
CA LEU A 11 2.08 -20.62 -3.95
C LEU A 11 2.94 -21.69 -4.61
N ASP A 12 2.37 -22.36 -5.63
CA ASP A 12 2.99 -23.35 -6.50
C ASP A 12 4.49 -23.00 -6.65
N GLU A 13 5.40 -23.98 -6.58
CA GLU A 13 6.88 -23.82 -6.63
C GLU A 13 7.40 -22.98 -7.84
N ARG A 14 6.48 -22.47 -8.67
CA ARG A 14 6.60 -21.61 -9.84
C ARG A 14 6.43 -20.10 -9.56
N VAL A 15 6.06 -19.64 -8.37
CA VAL A 15 6.10 -18.20 -8.05
C VAL A 15 7.54 -17.76 -7.89
N THR A 16 8.00 -16.97 -8.86
CA THR A 16 9.43 -16.64 -9.00
C THR A 16 9.78 -15.33 -8.30
N CYS A 17 8.80 -14.45 -8.07
CA CYS A 17 9.02 -13.15 -7.44
C CYS A 17 7.76 -12.70 -6.68
N ILE A 18 7.97 -12.27 -5.44
CA ILE A 18 6.99 -11.56 -4.61
C ILE A 18 7.53 -10.14 -4.44
N ALA A 19 6.75 -9.14 -4.82
CA ALA A 19 7.05 -7.74 -4.52
C ALA A 19 6.13 -7.24 -3.40
N GLU A 20 6.75 -6.78 -2.33
CA GLU A 20 6.12 -6.02 -1.25
C GLU A 20 6.70 -4.59 -1.38
N ASP A 21 5.85 -3.57 -1.53
CA ASP A 21 6.20 -2.16 -1.83
C ASP A 21 6.58 -1.82 -3.29
N TRP A 22 5.60 -1.75 -4.21
CA TRP A 22 5.75 -0.88 -5.38
C TRP A 22 4.79 0.31 -5.34
N ARG A 23 5.34 1.49 -5.63
CA ARG A 23 4.71 2.77 -5.33
C ARG A 23 4.64 3.62 -6.59
N TYR A 24 3.74 3.28 -7.51
CA TYR A 24 3.53 4.05 -8.74
C TYR A 24 2.06 4.11 -9.13
N GLY A 25 1.54 5.32 -9.25
CA GLY A 25 0.27 5.60 -9.89
C GLY A 25 0.20 7.08 -10.33
N LEU A 26 -0.41 7.31 -11.47
CA LEU A 26 -0.73 8.64 -11.99
C LEU A 26 -2.23 8.67 -12.26
N ARG A 27 -2.80 9.85 -12.08
CA ARG A 27 -4.24 10.08 -12.06
C ARG A 27 -4.97 9.55 -13.31
N GLY A 28 -6.09 8.87 -13.06
CA GLY A 28 -7.21 8.74 -14.01
C GLY A 28 -7.25 7.48 -14.87
N GLU A 29 -6.13 6.84 -15.18
CA GLU A 29 -6.05 5.67 -16.07
C GLU A 29 -4.88 4.75 -15.66
N ALA A 30 -4.77 3.56 -16.26
CA ALA A 30 -3.58 2.71 -16.14
C ALA A 30 -2.32 3.54 -16.45
N SER A 31 -1.56 3.90 -15.41
CA SER A 31 -0.51 4.89 -15.60
C SER A 31 0.62 4.30 -16.45
N ALA A 32 1.10 5.08 -17.42
CA ALA A 32 2.23 4.66 -18.27
C ALA A 32 3.47 4.25 -17.45
N VAL A 33 3.64 4.84 -16.26
CA VAL A 33 4.68 4.48 -15.30
C VAL A 33 4.44 3.09 -14.72
N GLN A 34 3.24 2.80 -14.22
CA GLN A 34 2.89 1.50 -13.66
C GLN A 34 2.94 0.39 -14.72
N VAL A 35 2.44 0.65 -15.93
CA VAL A 35 2.58 -0.25 -17.08
C VAL A 35 4.05 -0.51 -17.39
N GLY A 36 4.89 0.54 -17.40
CA GLY A 36 6.34 0.42 -17.61
C GLY A 36 7.02 -0.44 -16.55
N CYS A 37 6.66 -0.27 -15.27
CA CYS A 37 7.18 -1.09 -14.18
C CYS A 37 6.83 -2.57 -14.38
N TYR A 38 5.57 -2.89 -14.68
CA TYR A 38 5.17 -4.25 -14.99
C TYR A 38 5.84 -4.80 -16.24
N ALA A 39 6.05 -3.99 -17.27
CA ALA A 39 6.74 -4.41 -18.48
C ALA A 39 8.19 -4.84 -18.20
N GLU A 40 8.90 -4.13 -17.31
CA GLU A 40 10.25 -4.53 -16.90
C GLU A 40 10.27 -5.84 -16.10
N ILE A 41 9.26 -6.07 -15.23
CA ILE A 41 9.10 -7.35 -14.54
C ILE A 41 8.82 -8.46 -15.55
N LEU A 42 7.89 -8.24 -16.47
CA LEU A 42 7.56 -9.20 -17.54
C LEU A 42 8.81 -9.51 -18.38
N ARG A 43 9.65 -8.51 -18.68
CA ARG A 43 10.88 -8.67 -19.47
C ARG A 43 11.84 -9.66 -18.83
N VAL A 44 12.03 -9.62 -17.51
CA VAL A 44 13.00 -10.47 -16.80
C VAL A 44 12.48 -11.86 -16.45
N LEU A 45 11.17 -12.07 -16.43
CA LEU A 45 10.58 -13.39 -16.18
C LEU A 45 10.78 -14.33 -17.38
N LYS A 46 10.90 -15.64 -17.10
CA LYS A 46 10.84 -16.68 -18.14
C LYS A 46 9.38 -16.94 -18.55
N PRO A 47 9.12 -17.36 -19.80
CA PRO A 47 7.77 -17.73 -20.24
C PRO A 47 7.14 -18.75 -19.28
N GLY A 48 5.88 -18.51 -18.88
CA GLY A 48 5.13 -19.36 -17.95
C GLY A 48 5.41 -19.12 -16.47
N GLN A 49 6.37 -18.26 -16.10
CA GLN A 49 6.62 -17.93 -14.69
C GLN A 49 5.55 -17.01 -14.12
N HIS A 50 5.34 -17.16 -12.81
CA HIS A 50 4.39 -16.36 -12.05
C HIS A 50 5.08 -15.23 -11.30
N PHE A 51 4.37 -14.10 -11.22
CA PHE A 51 4.70 -12.94 -10.41
C PHE A 51 3.51 -12.61 -9.51
N ALA A 52 3.79 -12.45 -8.22
CA ALA A 52 2.81 -12.07 -7.22
C ALA A 52 3.23 -10.75 -6.55
N ALA A 53 2.26 -9.91 -6.20
CA ALA A 53 2.52 -8.66 -5.49
C ALA A 53 1.38 -8.27 -4.55
N TYR A 54 1.72 -7.46 -3.55
CA TYR A 54 0.77 -6.85 -2.61
C TYR A 54 0.72 -5.35 -2.83
N GLU A 55 -0.49 -4.85 -3.12
CA GLU A 55 -0.70 -3.45 -3.47
C GLU A 55 -1.50 -2.63 -2.51
N TRP A 56 -1.08 -1.37 -2.49
CA TRP A 56 -1.80 -0.25 -1.96
C TRP A 56 -2.76 0.24 -3.04
N ALA A 57 -4.04 0.00 -2.82
CA ALA A 57 -5.09 0.28 -3.78
C ALA A 57 -6.26 1.02 -3.14
N LEU A 58 -6.89 1.88 -3.94
CA LEU A 58 -8.21 2.39 -3.65
C LEU A 58 -9.25 1.33 -4.02
N THR A 59 -10.17 1.07 -3.12
CA THR A 59 -11.22 0.07 -3.33
C THR A 59 -12.35 0.66 -4.18
N ASP A 60 -13.32 -0.19 -4.53
CA ASP A 60 -14.57 0.18 -5.18
C ASP A 60 -15.44 1.19 -4.39
N LYS A 61 -15.18 1.34 -3.08
CA LYS A 61 -15.88 2.32 -2.23
C LYS A 61 -15.32 3.74 -2.35
N TYR A 62 -14.15 3.91 -2.97
CA TYR A 62 -13.55 5.22 -3.14
C TYR A 62 -14.33 6.07 -4.14
N ASP A 63 -15.04 7.06 -3.63
CA ASP A 63 -15.62 8.15 -4.41
C ASP A 63 -14.64 9.35 -4.58
N PRO A 64 -14.20 9.69 -5.81
CA PRO A 64 -13.33 10.84 -6.07
C PRO A 64 -14.01 12.21 -5.85
N GLU A 65 -15.33 12.28 -5.86
CA GLU A 65 -16.06 13.52 -5.61
C GLU A 65 -16.21 13.80 -4.11
N ASN A 66 -16.17 12.76 -3.28
CA ASN A 66 -16.22 12.88 -1.83
C ASN A 66 -14.96 13.55 -1.25
N ALA A 67 -15.15 14.70 -0.59
CA ALA A 67 -14.06 15.47 0.02
C ALA A 67 -13.33 14.71 1.13
N VAL A 68 -14.02 13.87 1.91
CA VAL A 68 -13.41 13.06 2.98
C VAL A 68 -12.51 11.99 2.38
N HIS A 69 -12.95 11.32 1.32
CA HIS A 69 -12.14 10.31 0.65
C HIS A 69 -10.89 10.92 0.01
N LYS A 70 -11.01 12.09 -0.62
CA LYS A 70 -9.87 12.84 -1.15
C LYS A 70 -8.87 13.24 -0.07
N ASP A 71 -9.34 13.71 1.08
CA ASP A 71 -8.49 14.06 2.21
C ASP A 71 -7.75 12.83 2.77
N CYS A 72 -8.45 11.70 2.95
CA CYS A 72 -7.82 10.44 3.35
C CYS A 72 -6.74 9.99 2.35
N LYS A 73 -7.07 9.94 1.06
CA LYS A 73 -6.12 9.60 -0.02
C LYS A 73 -4.90 10.53 0.03
N SER A 74 -5.11 11.84 0.11
CA SER A 74 -4.02 12.83 0.13
C SER A 74 -3.12 12.68 1.35
N LYS A 75 -3.68 12.40 2.53
CA LYS A 75 -2.89 12.13 3.75
C LYS A 75 -2.03 10.87 3.60
N ILE A 76 -2.56 9.82 2.99
CA ILE A 76 -1.82 8.58 2.72
C ILE A 76 -0.68 8.86 1.73
N GLU A 77 -0.97 9.57 0.63
CA GLU A 77 -0.01 9.89 -0.42
C GLU A 77 1.15 10.74 0.08
N ILE A 78 0.82 11.86 0.72
CA ILE A 78 1.81 12.77 1.28
C ILE A 78 2.61 12.00 2.33
N GLY A 79 1.94 11.41 3.32
CA GLY A 79 2.57 10.80 4.47
C GLY A 79 3.50 9.62 4.16
N ASN A 80 3.25 8.88 3.07
CA ASN A 80 4.07 7.74 2.64
C ASN A 80 4.95 8.07 1.43
N GLY A 81 4.92 9.32 0.93
CA GLY A 81 5.64 9.74 -0.26
C GLY A 81 5.19 8.98 -1.51
N LEU A 82 3.91 8.61 -1.59
CA LEU A 82 3.34 7.89 -2.72
C LEU A 82 2.95 8.88 -3.82
N PRO A 83 3.10 8.48 -5.09
CA PRO A 83 2.38 9.14 -6.17
C PRO A 83 0.87 8.81 -6.09
N ASP A 84 0.08 9.23 -7.07
CA ASP A 84 -1.38 9.08 -7.03
C ASP A 84 -1.78 7.61 -6.86
N ILE A 85 -2.53 7.26 -5.80
CA ILE A 85 -2.87 5.85 -5.54
C ILE A 85 -3.88 5.36 -6.60
N CYS A 86 -3.56 4.23 -7.25
CA CYS A 86 -4.43 3.57 -8.22
C CYS A 86 -5.58 2.82 -7.55
N THR A 87 -6.67 2.65 -8.28
CA THR A 87 -7.76 1.73 -7.92
C THR A 87 -7.37 0.27 -8.22
N GLU A 88 -8.05 -0.68 -7.56
CA GLU A 88 -7.88 -2.12 -7.85
C GLU A 88 -8.02 -2.42 -9.35
N ALA A 89 -8.98 -1.79 -10.03
CA ALA A 89 -9.23 -1.96 -11.46
C ALA A 89 -8.05 -1.46 -12.31
N GLN A 90 -7.53 -0.28 -12.02
CA GLN A 90 -6.39 0.31 -12.74
C GLN A 90 -5.13 -0.55 -12.60
N ILE A 91 -4.92 -1.16 -11.42
CA ILE A 91 -3.80 -2.07 -11.18
C ILE A 91 -3.88 -3.30 -12.11
N VAL A 92 -5.07 -3.91 -12.19
CA VAL A 92 -5.33 -5.05 -13.07
C VAL A 92 -5.18 -4.67 -14.54
N GLU A 93 -5.69 -3.51 -14.95
CA GLU A 93 -5.56 -3.00 -16.31
C GLU A 93 -4.11 -2.72 -16.69
N SER A 94 -3.33 -2.08 -15.81
CA SER A 94 -1.91 -1.83 -16.01
C SER A 94 -1.12 -3.12 -16.18
N SER A 95 -1.42 -4.15 -15.38
CA SER A 95 -0.78 -5.46 -15.48
C SER A 95 -1.08 -6.13 -16.83
N LYS A 96 -2.33 -6.12 -17.27
CA LYS A 96 -2.74 -6.64 -18.58
C LYS A 96 -2.09 -5.86 -19.73
N ALA A 97 -2.07 -4.54 -19.64
CA ALA A 97 -1.47 -3.67 -20.65
C ALA A 97 0.03 -3.91 -20.80
N ALA A 98 0.73 -4.28 -19.73
CA ALA A 98 2.13 -4.68 -19.78
C ALA A 98 2.37 -6.04 -20.46
N GLY A 99 1.33 -6.86 -20.62
CA GLY A 99 1.39 -8.17 -21.28
C GLY A 99 1.33 -9.37 -20.34
N PHE A 100 0.98 -9.17 -19.06
CA PHE A 100 0.71 -10.27 -18.15
C PHE A 100 -0.67 -10.89 -18.36
N GLU A 101 -0.76 -12.19 -18.07
CA GLU A 101 -2.02 -12.86 -17.80
C GLU A 101 -2.34 -12.75 -16.31
N VAL A 102 -3.37 -12.00 -15.96
CA VAL A 102 -3.82 -11.86 -14.56
C VAL A 102 -4.62 -13.09 -14.17
N LEU A 103 -4.10 -13.87 -13.20
CA LEU A 103 -4.72 -15.10 -12.71
C LEU A 103 -5.63 -14.85 -11.51
N ARG A 104 -5.24 -13.92 -10.63
CA ARG A 104 -5.98 -13.56 -9.41
C ARG A 104 -5.75 -12.09 -9.09
N SER A 105 -6.79 -11.41 -8.66
CA SER A 105 -6.72 -10.07 -8.08
C SER A 105 -7.77 -9.99 -7.00
N GLU A 106 -7.37 -9.89 -5.74
CA GLU A 106 -8.31 -9.83 -4.63
C GLU A 106 -7.75 -9.06 -3.44
N ASP A 107 -8.62 -8.31 -2.79
CA ASP A 107 -8.31 -7.61 -1.55
C ASP A 107 -8.38 -8.60 -0.37
N LEU A 108 -7.21 -8.98 0.17
CA LEU A 108 -7.14 -9.94 1.27
C LEU A 108 -7.65 -9.37 2.59
N ASP A 109 -7.75 -8.05 2.75
CA ASP A 109 -8.32 -7.45 3.96
C ASP A 109 -9.78 -7.89 4.14
N LYS A 110 -10.52 -8.09 3.04
CA LYS A 110 -11.90 -8.61 3.06
C LYS A 110 -12.00 -10.04 3.59
N THR A 111 -10.91 -10.81 3.54
CA THR A 111 -10.85 -12.21 3.97
C THR A 111 -10.19 -12.40 5.33
N SER A 112 -9.51 -11.37 5.84
CA SER A 112 -8.80 -11.43 7.11
C SER A 112 -9.78 -11.38 8.28
N GLN A 113 -9.55 -12.23 9.29
CA GLN A 113 -10.28 -12.18 10.56
C GLN A 113 -9.85 -10.98 11.43
N VAL A 114 -8.70 -10.39 11.12
CA VAL A 114 -8.09 -9.28 11.86
C VAL A 114 -7.81 -8.15 10.88
N SER A 115 -8.40 -6.99 11.11
CA SER A 115 -8.15 -5.84 10.24
C SER A 115 -6.68 -5.41 10.34
N TRP A 116 -6.02 -5.21 9.20
CA TRP A 116 -4.58 -4.90 9.17
C TRP A 116 -4.23 -3.60 9.92
N TYR A 117 -5.19 -2.67 10.03
CA TYR A 117 -5.01 -1.40 10.73
C TYR A 117 -5.17 -1.53 12.25
N GLU A 118 -5.51 -2.70 12.79
CA GLU A 118 -5.65 -2.91 14.24
C GLU A 118 -4.42 -2.47 15.06
N PRO A 119 -3.15 -2.70 14.63
CA PRO A 119 -1.98 -2.18 15.35
C PRO A 119 -1.87 -0.65 15.33
N LEU A 120 -2.50 0.01 14.37
CA LEU A 120 -2.58 1.47 14.25
C LEU A 120 -3.83 2.04 14.94
N ASP A 121 -4.80 1.18 15.25
CA ASP A 121 -6.05 1.56 15.89
C ASP A 121 -5.85 1.80 17.40
N THR A 122 -6.07 3.05 17.79
CA THR A 122 -5.93 3.53 19.16
C THR A 122 -7.08 3.15 20.10
N SER A 123 -8.14 2.53 19.59
CA SER A 123 -9.33 2.17 20.37
C SER A 123 -9.10 1.05 21.39
N ARG A 124 -8.06 0.21 21.20
CA ARG A 124 -7.65 -0.82 22.17
C ARG A 124 -6.54 -0.30 23.06
N TRP A 125 -6.81 -0.23 24.37
CA TRP A 125 -5.89 0.37 25.36
C TRP A 125 -4.71 -0.56 25.68
N SER A 126 -3.49 -0.13 25.34
CA SER A 126 -2.23 -0.75 25.76
C SER A 126 -1.14 0.33 25.89
N LEU A 127 -0.04 0.06 26.61
CA LEU A 127 1.09 1.00 26.72
C LEU A 127 1.72 1.34 25.36
N SER A 128 1.70 0.39 24.41
CA SER A 128 2.10 0.65 23.01
C SER A 128 1.07 1.50 22.27
N SER A 129 -0.23 1.29 22.51
CA SER A 129 -1.31 2.10 21.94
C SER A 129 -1.33 3.51 22.49
N PHE A 130 -0.86 3.75 23.72
CA PHE A 130 -0.80 5.09 24.34
C PHE A 130 -0.04 6.07 23.44
N ARG A 131 1.12 5.67 22.90
CA ARG A 131 1.91 6.50 21.96
C ARG A 131 1.13 6.90 20.71
N LEU A 132 0.21 6.06 20.28
CA LEU A 132 -0.63 6.30 19.10
C LEU A 132 -1.88 7.12 19.44
N THR A 133 -2.32 7.18 20.71
CA THR A 133 -3.47 8.01 21.12
C THR A 133 -3.21 9.51 20.95
N LYS A 134 -4.26 10.31 20.79
CA LYS A 134 -4.17 11.78 20.70
C LYS A 134 -3.36 12.40 21.85
N VAL A 135 -3.50 11.85 23.07
CA VAL A 135 -2.78 12.33 24.26
C VAL A 135 -1.31 11.92 24.23
N GLY A 136 -1.00 10.67 23.87
CA GLY A 136 0.39 10.22 23.77
C GLY A 136 1.15 10.87 22.63
N ARG A 137 0.50 11.10 21.47
CA ARG A 137 1.03 11.92 20.37
C ARG A 137 1.31 13.34 20.84
N PHE A 138 0.35 13.98 21.51
CA PHE A 138 0.57 15.32 22.08
C PHE A 138 1.78 15.37 23.02
N LEU A 139 1.90 14.43 23.97
CA LEU A 139 3.04 14.40 24.89
C LEU A 139 4.37 14.13 24.16
N THR A 140 4.37 13.22 23.20
CA THR A 140 5.57 12.86 22.41
C THR A 140 6.01 14.04 21.53
N CYS A 141 5.08 14.70 20.83
CA CYS A 141 5.38 15.89 20.03
C CYS A 141 5.94 17.03 20.89
N ASN A 142 5.38 17.28 22.08
CA ASN A 142 5.90 18.31 22.98
C ASN A 142 7.27 17.94 23.55
N PHE A 143 7.51 16.66 23.83
CA PHE A 143 8.82 16.18 24.24
C PHE A 143 9.88 16.35 23.14
N VAL A 144 9.56 15.96 21.90
CA VAL A 144 10.44 16.14 20.72
C VAL A 144 10.70 17.63 20.45
N LYS A 145 9.68 18.50 20.57
CA LYS A 145 9.85 19.97 20.51
C LYS A 145 10.82 20.48 21.56
N GLY A 146 10.73 19.97 22.79
CA GLY A 146 11.65 20.29 23.88
C GLY A 146 13.08 19.87 23.55
N LEU A 147 13.29 18.65 23.06
CA LEU A 147 14.61 18.14 22.67
C LEU A 147 15.22 18.89 21.49
N GLU A 148 14.42 19.28 20.50
CA GLU A 148 14.87 20.10 19.37
C GLU A 148 15.27 21.51 19.82
N THR A 149 14.48 22.12 20.72
CA THR A 149 14.80 23.43 21.32
C THR A 149 16.09 23.38 22.15
N LEU A 150 16.34 22.26 22.83
CA LEU A 150 17.57 22.00 23.58
C LEU A 150 18.76 21.57 22.68
N LYS A 151 18.57 21.52 21.35
CA LYS A 151 19.55 21.04 20.35
C LYS A 151 20.03 19.60 20.57
N LEU A 152 19.27 18.81 21.33
CA LEU A 152 19.52 17.38 21.51
C LEU A 152 18.89 16.55 20.39
N ALA A 153 17.82 17.07 19.76
CA ALA A 153 17.24 16.50 18.55
C ALA A 153 17.57 17.38 17.32
N PRO A 154 17.73 16.77 16.12
CA PRO A 154 17.97 17.52 14.88
C PRO A 154 16.84 18.49 14.55
N GLU A 155 17.18 19.64 13.95
CA GLU A 155 16.19 20.58 13.43
C GLU A 155 15.27 19.88 12.42
N GLY A 156 13.96 20.06 12.58
CA GLY A 156 12.92 19.44 11.76
C GLY A 156 12.37 18.11 12.28
N SER A 157 12.84 17.60 13.42
CA SER A 157 12.34 16.35 14.04
C SER A 157 10.83 16.40 14.30
N VAL A 158 10.32 17.54 14.75
CA VAL A 158 8.88 17.75 14.97
C VAL A 158 8.09 17.68 13.67
N ARG A 159 8.63 18.22 12.57
CA ARG A 159 7.98 18.23 11.26
C ARG A 159 7.85 16.80 10.71
N VAL A 160 8.90 15.99 10.84
CA VAL A 160 8.87 14.57 10.43
C VAL A 160 7.86 13.79 11.28
N SER A 161 7.83 14.01 12.61
CA SER A 161 6.86 13.35 13.49
C SER A 161 5.41 13.64 13.09
N ASN A 162 5.07 14.92 12.87
CA ASN A 162 3.71 15.32 12.48
C ASN A 162 3.32 14.73 11.11
N PHE A 163 4.28 14.62 10.20
CA PHE A 163 4.07 14.04 8.88
C PHE A 163 3.72 12.56 8.96
N LEU A 164 4.47 11.79 9.74
CA LEU A 164 4.20 10.36 9.97
C LEU A 164 2.88 10.13 10.71
N GLU A 165 2.52 10.99 11.67
CA GLU A 165 1.22 10.93 12.34
C GLU A 165 0.05 11.19 11.39
N THR A 166 0.21 12.16 10.48
CA THR A 166 -0.79 12.45 9.44
C THR A 166 -0.97 11.26 8.50
N ALA A 167 0.12 10.59 8.13
CA ALA A 167 0.10 9.35 7.34
C ALA A 167 -0.70 8.24 8.04
N ALA A 168 -0.41 8.03 9.33
CA ALA A 168 -1.07 7.00 10.14
C ALA A 168 -2.58 7.26 10.27
N ASP A 169 -2.99 8.53 10.44
CA ASP A 169 -4.41 8.89 10.49
C ASP A 169 -5.10 8.65 9.15
N GLY A 170 -4.45 9.02 8.03
CA GLY A 170 -4.97 8.74 6.69
C GLY A 170 -5.18 7.24 6.45
N LEU A 171 -4.22 6.40 6.85
CA LEU A 171 -4.29 4.95 6.74
C LEU A 171 -5.45 4.37 7.56
N VAL A 172 -5.54 4.73 8.85
CA VAL A 172 -6.61 4.22 9.72
C VAL A 172 -7.99 4.66 9.24
N ASP A 173 -8.16 5.93 8.89
CA ASP A 173 -9.45 6.47 8.44
C ASP A 173 -9.85 5.91 7.07
N GLY A 174 -8.89 5.72 6.16
CA GLY A 174 -9.13 5.10 4.85
C GLY A 174 -9.56 3.64 4.98
N SER A 175 -8.92 2.90 5.90
CA SER A 175 -9.24 1.49 6.15
C SER A 175 -10.59 1.31 6.82
N ARG A 176 -10.91 2.14 7.82
CA ARG A 176 -12.19 2.09 8.53
C ARG A 176 -13.37 2.40 7.61
N GLN A 177 -13.19 3.31 6.66
CA GLN A 177 -14.17 3.58 5.61
C GLN A 177 -14.17 2.49 4.52
N GLY A 178 -13.14 1.64 4.50
CA GLY A 178 -12.96 0.58 3.52
C GLY A 178 -12.67 1.12 2.12
N ILE A 179 -12.15 2.34 2.00
CA ILE A 179 -11.83 3.01 0.72
C ILE A 179 -10.39 2.74 0.26
N PHE A 180 -9.59 2.15 1.13
CA PHE A 180 -8.18 1.87 0.90
C PHE A 180 -7.82 0.49 1.48
N THR A 181 -7.03 -0.27 0.73
CA THR A 181 -6.41 -1.53 1.17
C THR A 181 -4.92 -1.53 0.84
N PRO A 182 -4.02 -1.94 1.75
CA PRO A 182 -2.63 -2.22 1.46
C PRO A 182 -2.40 -3.70 1.11
N LEU A 183 -3.47 -4.50 1.00
CA LEU A 183 -3.44 -5.96 0.86
C LEU A 183 -4.14 -6.44 -0.41
N LEU A 184 -4.15 -5.63 -1.48
CA LEU A 184 -4.60 -6.12 -2.78
C LEU A 184 -3.57 -7.12 -3.32
N PHE A 185 -3.90 -8.41 -3.27
CA PHE A 185 -3.08 -9.48 -3.79
C PHE A 185 -3.29 -9.64 -5.29
N LEU A 186 -2.24 -9.44 -6.06
CA LEU A 186 -2.21 -9.61 -7.51
C LEU A 186 -1.33 -10.81 -7.87
N LEU A 187 -1.89 -11.83 -8.53
CA LEU A 187 -1.15 -12.95 -9.11
C LEU A 187 -1.26 -12.91 -10.63
N THR A 188 -0.10 -12.96 -11.27
CA THR A 188 0.04 -12.84 -12.72
C THR A 188 0.98 -13.91 -13.27
N ARG A 189 0.89 -14.15 -14.58
CA ARG A 189 1.74 -15.10 -15.31
C ARG A 189 2.27 -14.47 -16.58
N LYS A 190 3.56 -14.68 -16.87
CA LYS A 190 4.12 -14.37 -18.18
C LYS A 190 3.59 -15.37 -19.21
N PRO A 191 2.97 -14.93 -20.32
CA PRO A 191 2.46 -15.84 -21.35
C PRO A 191 3.55 -16.80 -21.88
N LEU A 192 3.18 -18.06 -22.14
CA LEU A 192 4.09 -19.08 -22.68
C LEU A 192 4.58 -18.77 -24.10
N GLN A 193 3.85 -17.93 -24.83
CA GLN A 193 3.93 -17.82 -26.29
C GLN A 193 4.56 -16.51 -26.78
N PHE A 194 5.30 -15.80 -25.91
CA PHE A 194 5.89 -14.49 -26.22
C PHE A 194 6.85 -14.49 -27.44
N LEU A 195 7.26 -15.66 -27.94
CA LEU A 195 8.24 -15.83 -29.02
C LEU A 195 7.66 -16.04 -30.44
N LEU A 196 6.34 -15.98 -30.66
CA LEU A 196 5.77 -16.25 -32.00
C LEU A 196 5.42 -15.03 -32.85
N ASN A 197 5.54 -13.80 -32.32
CA ASN A 197 5.18 -12.58 -33.06
C ASN A 197 6.27 -11.49 -33.07
N SER A 198 7.53 -11.83 -32.76
CA SER A 198 8.69 -10.92 -32.89
C SER A 198 9.44 -11.12 -34.19
#